data_AF-A0A2C9D5M9-F1
#
_entry.id   AF-A0A2C9D5M9-F1
#
_cell.length_a   1.000
_cell.length_b   1.000
_cell.length_c   1.000
_cell.angle_alpha   90.00
_cell.angle_beta   90.00
_cell.angle_gamma   90.00
#
_symmetry.space_group_name_H-M   'P 1'
#
loop_
_entity.id
_entity.type
_entity.pdbx_description
1 polymer ?
#
loop_
_entity_poly.entity_id
_entity_poly.type
_entity_poly.pdbx_seq_one_letter_code
_entity_poly.pdbx_strand_id
1 'polypeptide(L)'
;MFCDVKVASRKEFERVRQTNPSTLTDLERAARFLYLQRLCFGGKPGDVFGVESTHSARISLSRLDPVLDAAHERLEAVVFEQLDWADLIAR
;
A
#
# COMPACT_ATOMS: atom_id res chain seq x y z
N MET A 1 -16.41 -5.47 -5.41
CA MET A 1 -16.19 -4.35 -6.35
C MET A 1 -14.73 -3.88 -6.44
N PHE A 2 -13.83 -4.16 -5.47
CA PHE A 2 -12.40 -3.80 -5.57
C PHE A 2 -11.43 -4.96 -5.89
N CYS A 3 -11.89 -6.22 -5.86
CA CYS A 3 -11.05 -7.43 -5.97
C CYS A 3 -11.28 -8.24 -7.25
N ASP A 4 -11.55 -7.58 -8.38
CA ASP A 4 -11.40 -8.20 -9.69
C ASP A 4 -10.00 -7.86 -10.23
N VAL A 5 -9.24 -8.90 -10.57
CA VAL A 5 -7.84 -8.92 -11.00
C VAL A 5 -7.33 -7.60 -11.58
N LYS A 6 -6.66 -6.79 -10.75
CA LYS A 6 -6.02 -5.54 -11.22
C LYS A 6 -4.70 -5.87 -11.92
N VAL A 7 -4.71 -5.80 -13.24
CA VAL A 7 -3.49 -5.84 -14.06
C VAL A 7 -2.55 -4.74 -13.59
N ALA A 8 -1.31 -5.11 -13.25
CA ALA A 8 -0.26 -4.13 -12.98
C ALA A 8 0.11 -3.41 -14.28
N SER A 9 -0.30 -2.15 -14.39
CA SER A 9 0.00 -1.33 -15.56
C SER A 9 0.29 0.10 -15.15
N ARG A 10 1.10 0.80 -15.95
CA ARG A 10 1.37 2.23 -15.76
C ARG A 10 0.08 3.05 -15.80
N LYS A 11 -0.86 2.71 -16.68
CA LYS A 11 -2.15 3.39 -16.79
C LYS A 11 -2.97 3.26 -15.50
N GLU A 12 -3.09 2.05 -14.97
CA GLU A 12 -3.84 1.83 -13.71
C GLU A 12 -3.13 2.49 -12.53
N PHE A 13 -1.80 2.46 -12.49
CA PHE A 13 -1.01 3.17 -11.48
C PHE A 13 -1.32 4.67 -11.46
N GLU A 14 -1.23 5.35 -12.61
CA GLU A 14 -1.52 6.78 -12.68
C GLU A 14 -2.99 7.08 -12.35
N ARG A 15 -3.93 6.24 -12.77
CA ARG A 15 -5.35 6.37 -12.42
C ARG A 15 -5.55 6.31 -10.91
N VAL A 16 -5.00 5.30 -10.24
CA VAL A 16 -5.10 5.12 -8.78
C VAL A 16 -4.38 6.27 -8.05
N ARG A 17 -3.25 6.74 -8.57
CA ARG A 17 -2.51 7.88 -8.03
C ARG A 17 -3.32 9.17 -8.07
N GLN A 18 -4.07 9.41 -9.15
CA GLN A 18 -4.91 10.60 -9.33
C GLN A 18 -6.22 10.57 -8.52
N THR A 19 -6.64 9.41 -8.02
CA THR A 19 -7.83 9.30 -7.17
C THR A 19 -7.72 10.21 -5.94
N ASN A 20 -8.72 11.05 -5.71
CA ASN A 20 -8.81 11.91 -4.55
C ASN A 20 -8.97 11.07 -3.25
N PRO A 21 -8.01 11.09 -2.31
CA PRO A 21 -8.09 10.30 -1.09
C PRO A 21 -9.24 10.70 -0.15
N SER A 22 -9.78 11.93 -0.27
CA SER A 22 -10.87 12.40 0.58
C SER A 22 -12.21 11.73 0.26
N THR A 23 -12.34 11.10 -0.91
CA THR A 23 -13.56 10.40 -1.33
C THR A 23 -13.52 8.91 -1.01
N LEU A 24 -12.46 8.44 -0.33
CA LEU A 24 -12.22 7.03 -0.04
C LEU A 24 -12.39 6.76 1.46
N THR A 25 -12.87 5.57 1.77
CA THR A 25 -12.81 5.01 3.14
C THR A 25 -11.37 4.75 3.56
N ASP A 26 -11.12 4.58 4.86
CA ASP A 26 -9.79 4.25 5.36
C ASP A 26 -9.24 2.94 4.79
N LEU A 27 -10.09 1.93 4.66
CA LEU A 27 -9.70 0.65 4.05
C LEU A 27 -9.28 0.83 2.59
N GLU A 28 -10.04 1.61 1.82
CA GLU A 28 -9.70 1.91 0.42
C GLU A 28 -8.43 2.76 0.31
N ARG A 29 -8.20 3.70 1.24
CA ARG A 29 -6.94 4.46 1.33
C ARG A 29 -5.75 3.56 1.64
N ALA A 30 -5.89 2.63 2.58
CA ALA A 30 -4.85 1.66 2.92
C ALA A 30 -4.53 0.73 1.72
N ALA A 31 -5.56 0.20 1.06
CA ALA A 31 -5.40 -0.61 -0.14
C ALA A 31 -4.72 0.18 -1.27
N ARG A 32 -5.13 1.45 -1.47
CA ARG A 32 -4.50 2.38 -2.43
C ARG A 32 -3.02 2.63 -2.10
N PHE A 33 -2.69 2.88 -0.83
CA PHE A 33 -1.31 3.08 -0.39
C PHE A 33 -0.45 1.85 -0.72
N LEU A 34 -0.91 0.66 -0.34
CA LEU A 34 -0.18 -0.58 -0.58
C LEU A 34 0.01 -0.86 -2.08
N TYR A 35 -1.03 -0.62 -2.90
CA TYR A 35 -0.97 -0.74 -4.35
C TYR A 35 0.11 0.17 -4.95
N LEU A 36 0.09 1.46 -4.57
CA LEU A 36 1.05 2.45 -5.07
C LEU A 36 2.47 2.14 -4.59
N GLN A 37 2.65 1.85 -3.30
CA GLN A 37 3.95 1.53 -2.71
C GLN A 37 4.63 0.37 -3.45
N ARG A 38 3.91 -0.72 -3.71
CA ARG A 38 4.47 -1.91 -4.38
C ARG A 38 4.87 -1.65 -5.82
N LEU A 39 4.23 -0.70 -6.51
CA LEU A 39 4.48 -0.38 -7.90
C LEU A 39 5.39 0.85 -8.10
N CYS A 40 5.68 1.62 -7.05
CA CYS A 40 6.64 2.72 -7.12
C CYS A 40 8.08 2.20 -7.24
N PHE A 41 8.93 2.96 -7.92
CA PHE A 41 10.37 2.72 -7.90
C PHE A 41 10.91 2.83 -6.47
N GLY A 42 11.73 1.86 -6.06
CA GLY A 42 12.29 1.80 -4.70
C GLY A 42 11.26 1.69 -3.57
N GLY A 43 9.98 1.41 -3.88
CA GLY A 43 8.93 1.32 -2.88
C GLY A 43 8.51 2.65 -2.26
N LYS A 44 8.89 3.80 -2.84
CA LYS A 44 8.61 5.15 -2.30
C LYS A 44 7.26 5.68 -2.79
N PRO A 45 6.22 5.78 -1.95
CA PRO A 45 4.91 6.29 -2.36
C PRO A 45 4.99 7.77 -2.79
N GLY A 46 4.29 8.11 -3.87
CA GLY A 46 4.28 9.48 -4.44
C GLY A 46 5.32 9.68 -5.56
N ASP A 47 6.21 8.72 -5.76
CA ASP A 47 7.23 8.72 -6.80
C ASP A 47 6.73 8.08 -8.12
N VAL A 48 7.63 7.85 -9.07
CA VAL A 48 7.34 7.29 -10.40
C VAL A 48 7.05 5.79 -10.38
N PHE A 49 6.27 5.33 -11.36
CA PHE A 49 6.05 3.89 -11.61
C PHE A 49 7.38 3.17 -11.86
N GLY A 50 7.66 2.16 -11.05
CA GLY A 50 8.86 1.33 -11.13
C GLY A 50 8.78 0.34 -12.29
N VAL A 51 9.86 0.24 -13.06
CA VAL A 51 10.05 -0.75 -14.10
C VAL A 51 11.20 -1.66 -13.70
N GLU A 52 11.02 -2.96 -13.87
CA GLU A 52 12.06 -3.96 -13.60
C GLU A 52 12.12 -4.92 -14.79
N SER A 53 13.31 -5.12 -15.34
CA SER A 53 13.52 -5.95 -16.53
C SER A 53 13.62 -7.45 -16.20
N THR A 54 13.91 -7.79 -14.95
CA THR A 54 14.26 -9.15 -14.51
C THR A 54 13.13 -9.89 -13.78
N HIS A 55 12.13 -9.17 -13.25
CA HIS A 55 11.09 -9.75 -12.42
C HIS A 55 9.68 -9.36 -12.89
N SER A 56 8.71 -10.23 -12.60
CA SER A 56 7.30 -9.99 -12.92
C SER A 56 6.73 -8.85 -12.08
N ALA A 57 5.57 -8.33 -12.51
CA ALA A 57 4.85 -7.28 -11.79
C ALA A 57 4.72 -7.55 -10.28
N ARG A 58 4.98 -6.51 -9.48
CA ARG A 58 5.16 -6.58 -8.02
C ARG A 58 3.86 -6.68 -7.21
N ILE A 59 2.70 -6.78 -7.87
CA ILE A 59 1.42 -6.93 -7.19
C ILE A 59 0.75 -8.25 -7.58
N SER A 60 0.63 -9.13 -6.61
CA SER A 60 -0.07 -10.41 -6.70
C SER A 60 -0.74 -10.64 -5.36
N LEU A 61 -2.07 -10.79 -5.34
CA LEU A 61 -2.80 -10.99 -4.09
C LEU A 61 -2.30 -12.25 -3.36
N SER A 62 -2.09 -13.34 -4.09
CA SER A 62 -1.50 -14.57 -3.55
C SER A 62 -0.12 -14.41 -2.89
N ARG A 63 0.63 -13.37 -3.23
CA ARG A 63 1.92 -13.04 -2.57
C ARG A 63 1.77 -12.04 -1.44
N LEU A 64 0.65 -11.30 -1.41
CA LEU A 64 0.34 -10.33 -0.37
C LEU A 64 -0.31 -11.01 0.84
N ASP A 65 -1.16 -12.01 0.62
CA ASP A 65 -1.91 -12.66 1.69
C ASP A 65 -0.99 -13.16 2.82
N PRO A 66 0.10 -13.92 2.56
CA PRO A 66 0.97 -14.39 3.64
C PRO A 66 1.70 -13.26 4.38
N VAL A 67 1.95 -12.12 3.70
CA VAL A 67 2.60 -10.95 4.31
C VAL A 67 1.63 -10.21 5.21
N LEU A 68 0.36 -10.12 4.82
CA LEU A 68 -0.68 -9.50 5.62
C LEU A 68 -1.02 -10.34 6.83
N ASP A 69 -1.11 -11.67 6.69
CA ASP A 69 -1.34 -12.59 7.80
C ASP A 69 -0.23 -12.50 8.85
N ALA A 70 1.04 -12.58 8.43
CA ALA A 70 2.17 -12.45 9.34
C ALA A 70 2.23 -11.06 10.01
N ALA A 71 1.85 -9.99 9.30
CA ALA A 71 1.75 -8.67 9.90
C ALA A 71 0.62 -8.60 10.92
N HIS A 72 -0.54 -9.20 10.62
CA HIS A 72 -1.69 -9.24 11.51
C HIS A 72 -1.35 -9.96 12.82
N GLU A 73 -0.79 -11.16 12.76
CA GLU A 73 -0.37 -11.92 13.94
C GLU A 73 0.64 -11.13 14.79
N ARG A 74 1.65 -10.52 14.17
CA ARG A 74 2.66 -9.73 14.89
C ARG A 74 2.08 -8.49 15.57
N LEU A 75 0.98 -7.96 15.06
CA LEU A 75 0.38 -6.69 15.51
C LEU A 75 -0.85 -6.89 16.40
N GLU A 76 -1.23 -8.13 16.72
CA GLU A 76 -2.47 -8.47 17.45
C GLU A 76 -2.59 -7.74 18.81
N ALA A 77 -1.48 -7.57 19.53
CA ALA A 77 -1.44 -6.90 20.83
C ALA A 77 -0.83 -5.50 20.80
N VAL A 78 -0.79 -4.84 19.63
CA VAL A 78 -0.13 -3.54 19.45
C VAL A 78 -1.17 -2.41 19.38
N VAL A 79 -0.90 -1.33 20.11
CA VAL A 79 -1.64 -0.07 20.01
C VAL A 79 -0.93 0.85 19.02
N PHE A 80 -1.67 1.37 18.04
CA PHE A 80 -1.16 2.35 17.07
C PHE A 80 -1.55 3.77 17.46
N GLU A 81 -0.55 4.64 17.60
CA GLU A 81 -0.76 6.07 17.77
C GLU A 81 -0.05 6.86 16.67
N GLN A 82 -0.76 7.83 16.09
CA GLN A 82 -0.24 8.71 15.04
C GLN A 82 0.03 10.10 15.63
N LEU A 83 1.11 10.22 16.41
CA LEU A 83 1.51 11.44 17.10
C LEU A 83 2.96 11.82 16.75
N ASP A 84 3.34 13.06 17.07
CA ASP A 84 4.76 13.41 17.05
C ASP A 84 5.51 12.59 18.11
N TRP A 85 6.77 12.27 17.82
CA TRP A 85 7.59 11.43 18.69
C TRP A 85 7.80 12.07 20.08
N ALA A 86 7.87 13.40 20.16
CA ALA A 86 8.04 14.09 21.43
C ALA A 86 6.79 13.99 22.31
N ASP A 87 5.60 14.06 21.70
CA ASP A 87 4.31 13.92 22.40
C ASP A 87 4.10 12.50 22.94
N LEU A 88 4.61 11.50 22.21
CA LEU A 88 4.53 10.10 22.62
C LEU A 88 5.42 9.82 23.85
N ILE A 89 6.65 10.34 23.88
CA ILE A 89 7.60 10.12 24.98
C ILE A 89 7.14 10.78 26.29
N ALA A 90 6.40 11.88 26.20
CA ALA A 90 5.96 12.64 27.38
C ALA A 90 4.82 11.96 28.17
N ARG A 91 4.26 10.85 27.69
CA ARG A 91 3.13 10.13 28.31
C ARG A 91 3.60 8.89 29.07
#